data_AF-A0A164B491-F1
#
_entry.id   AF-A0A164B491-F1
#
_cell.length_a   1.000
_cell.length_b   1.000
_cell.length_c   1.000
_cell.angle_alpha   90.00
_cell.angle_beta   90.00
_cell.angle_gamma   90.00
#
_symmetry.space_group_name_H-M   'P 1'
#
loop_
_entity.id
_entity.type
_entity.pdbx_description
1 polymer ?
#
loop_
_entity_poly.entity_id
_entity_poly.type
_entity_poly.pdbx_seq_one_letter_code
_entity_poly.pdbx_strand_id
1 'polypeptide(L)'
;MVTADRLRPATAATPVAGVVGAPPEPSPDEVDALTLGRRIRDRRLAAGMTLGALAAAIDRAPSQVSAIENGKREPRLSMLRTIALALGTTADELLRPDAPSERAALEIAVERAQRGPVFSALGLEPFRVAKTMSDQTLQTILALHNEIDRLHRERAATPEEARRANAQLRAEMRARDNFYPELEAKAAELLEAVGHSGGPVSHQLVADMASHLGYSLHYVGDLPHSTRSVTDKRNGRIYLPTQQSPSRDSRSPILQALASHLLGHEEPGNYGDFLRQRIETNYLTAAILLPEQAAVRYLTEAKNLRRISMEELRDHFAVSYETAAHRFTNLATARLDIPVHFMKVHESGTIIKAYENDAVRFPSDALGAVEGTTVCRQWTARTVFDAEDRFTPYSQYTDTSTGTFWCTSRIEKAKEGEYSVSVGVPFEHVKWFRGRETPRRSVSRCPDESCCRRAPSELSEKWADASWPAARTPTSLLAALPTGTFPGVDQTEVYQFLEAHAPRG
;
A
#
# COMPACT_ATOMS: atom_id res chain seq x y z
N MET A 1 53.09 -4.08 -51.05
CA MET A 1 52.56 -4.78 -52.24
C MET A 1 51.52 -5.78 -51.73
N VAL A 2 50.24 -5.53 -52.05
CA VAL A 2 49.17 -6.54 -52.25
C VAL A 2 48.69 -7.38 -51.04
N THR A 3 47.57 -6.92 -50.47
CA THR A 3 46.29 -7.60 -50.07
C THR A 3 46.24 -8.99 -49.44
N ALA A 4 45.40 -9.08 -48.38
CA ALA A 4 44.25 -10.00 -48.18
C ALA A 4 43.99 -10.11 -46.66
N ASP A 5 42.80 -10.24 -46.07
CA ASP A 5 41.40 -10.11 -46.45
C ASP A 5 40.64 -9.97 -45.11
N ARG A 6 39.52 -9.24 -45.09
CA ARG A 6 38.75 -8.92 -43.87
C ARG A 6 37.71 -10.00 -43.59
N LEU A 7 37.86 -10.71 -42.48
CA LEU A 7 36.78 -11.51 -41.86
C LEU A 7 36.31 -10.83 -40.55
N ARG A 8 35.02 -10.48 -40.51
CA ARG A 8 34.28 -10.02 -39.31
C ARG A 8 34.19 -11.14 -38.26
N PRO A 9 34.05 -10.76 -36.98
CA PRO A 9 32.93 -11.31 -36.21
C PRO A 9 32.11 -10.27 -35.41
N ALA A 10 30.80 -10.51 -35.45
CA ALA A 10 29.73 -10.30 -34.47
C ALA A 10 29.82 -9.22 -33.37
N THR A 11 28.96 -8.20 -33.53
CA THR A 11 28.03 -7.57 -32.56
C THR A 11 28.51 -7.28 -31.12
N ALA A 12 28.76 -5.98 -30.90
CA ALA A 12 28.92 -5.34 -29.60
C ALA A 12 27.62 -5.32 -28.78
N ALA A 13 27.79 -5.43 -27.47
CA ALA A 13 26.77 -5.40 -26.44
C ALA A 13 26.01 -4.06 -26.37
N THR A 14 24.70 -4.15 -26.21
CA THR A 14 23.78 -3.04 -25.94
C THR A 14 23.99 -2.53 -24.50
N PRO A 15 24.07 -1.20 -24.26
CA PRO A 15 24.16 -0.68 -22.90
C PRO A 15 22.82 -0.75 -22.17
N VAL A 16 22.91 -1.10 -20.89
CA VAL A 16 21.82 -1.20 -19.91
C VAL A 16 21.15 0.16 -19.73
N ALA A 17 19.84 0.22 -19.93
CA ALA A 17 19.03 1.41 -19.74
C ALA A 17 18.99 1.80 -18.25
N GLY A 18 19.46 3.01 -17.96
CA GLY A 18 19.43 3.61 -16.64
C GLY A 18 18.00 3.93 -16.17
N VAL A 19 17.83 3.85 -14.85
CA VAL A 19 16.66 4.25 -14.07
C VAL A 19 16.21 5.65 -14.49
N VAL A 20 15.05 5.74 -15.14
CA VAL A 20 14.37 7.01 -15.41
C VAL A 20 13.56 7.35 -14.16
N GLY A 21 14.04 8.31 -13.38
CA GLY A 21 13.29 8.88 -12.27
C GLY A 21 11.99 9.51 -12.76
N ALA A 22 10.92 9.37 -11.98
CA ALA A 22 9.64 10.01 -12.25
C ALA A 22 9.84 11.54 -12.38
N PRO A 23 9.19 12.20 -13.36
CA PRO A 23 9.26 13.64 -13.48
C PRO A 23 8.67 14.31 -12.22
N PRO A 24 9.25 15.42 -11.74
CA PRO A 24 8.72 16.14 -10.59
C PRO A 24 7.29 16.61 -10.87
N GLU A 25 6.41 16.46 -9.88
CA GLU A 25 5.04 16.98 -9.95
C GLU A 25 5.05 18.51 -10.07
N PRO A 26 4.17 19.11 -10.90
CA PRO A 26 4.12 20.55 -11.07
C PRO A 26 3.55 21.23 -9.81
N SER A 27 4.27 22.22 -9.29
CA SER A 27 3.86 23.01 -8.13
C SER A 27 2.67 23.93 -8.45
N PRO A 28 1.73 24.14 -7.50
CA PRO A 28 0.50 24.92 -7.72
C PRO A 28 0.70 26.43 -7.92
N ASP A 29 1.92 26.97 -7.78
CA ASP A 29 2.24 28.40 -7.91
C ASP A 29 2.95 28.79 -9.23
N GLU A 30 3.17 27.84 -10.15
CA GLU A 30 3.65 28.19 -11.50
C GLU A 30 2.48 28.69 -12.35
N VAL A 31 2.53 29.96 -12.75
CA VAL A 31 1.60 30.53 -13.73
C VAL A 31 1.59 29.62 -14.97
N ASP A 32 0.45 28.96 -15.22
CA ASP A 32 0.36 27.94 -16.26
C ASP A 32 0.71 28.53 -17.65
N ALA A 33 1.86 28.13 -18.18
CA ALA A 33 2.37 28.54 -19.48
C ALA A 33 1.36 28.28 -20.62
N LEU A 34 0.47 27.29 -20.47
CA LEU A 34 -0.64 27.06 -21.41
C LEU A 34 -1.69 28.16 -21.34
N THR A 35 -2.16 28.51 -20.14
CA THR A 35 -3.15 29.57 -19.92
C THR A 35 -2.60 30.92 -20.40
N LEU A 36 -1.35 31.24 -20.05
CA LEU A 36 -0.64 32.43 -20.51
C LEU A 36 -0.57 32.47 -22.05
N GLY A 37 -0.14 31.36 -22.68
CA GLY A 37 -0.01 31.25 -24.12
C GLY A 37 -1.36 31.47 -24.85
N ARG A 38 -2.45 30.88 -24.33
CA ARG A 38 -3.79 31.07 -24.89
C ARG A 38 -4.29 32.48 -24.74
N ARG A 39 -4.00 33.15 -23.62
CA ARG A 39 -4.37 34.54 -23.41
C ARG A 39 -3.62 35.49 -24.34
N ILE A 40 -2.33 35.26 -24.57
CA ILE A 40 -1.53 36.00 -25.56
C ILE A 40 -2.15 35.85 -26.96
N ARG A 41 -2.51 34.62 -27.34
CA ARG A 41 -3.15 34.33 -28.63
C ARG A 41 -4.49 35.04 -28.79
N ASP A 42 -5.34 35.00 -27.76
CA ASP A 42 -6.66 35.63 -27.79
C ASP A 42 -6.55 37.15 -27.90
N ARG A 43 -5.64 37.77 -27.14
CA ARG A 43 -5.35 39.21 -27.24
C ARG A 43 -4.77 39.60 -28.60
N ARG A 44 -3.87 38.78 -29.16
CA ARG A 44 -3.32 38.99 -30.51
C ARG A 44 -4.43 38.98 -31.57
N LEU A 45 -5.35 38.03 -31.48
CA LEU A 45 -6.48 37.93 -32.41
C LEU A 45 -7.46 39.10 -32.23
N ALA A 46 -7.74 39.51 -30.99
CA ALA A 46 -8.59 40.67 -30.71
C ALA A 46 -7.99 41.98 -31.25
N ALA A 47 -6.65 42.11 -31.24
CA ALA A 47 -5.92 43.23 -31.83
C ALA A 47 -5.78 43.13 -33.37
N GLY A 48 -6.35 42.10 -34.01
CA GLY A 48 -6.25 41.90 -35.47
C GLY A 48 -4.84 41.55 -35.96
N MET A 49 -3.92 41.17 -35.06
CA MET A 49 -2.53 40.92 -35.40
C MET A 49 -2.33 39.48 -35.90
N THR A 50 -1.57 39.33 -36.99
CA THR A 50 -1.07 38.01 -37.41
C THR A 50 0.07 37.55 -36.49
N LEU A 51 0.37 36.24 -36.49
CA LEU A 51 1.51 35.70 -35.72
C LEU A 51 2.82 36.41 -36.10
N GLY A 52 3.02 36.69 -37.40
CA GLY A 52 4.18 37.43 -37.89
C GLY A 52 4.20 38.89 -37.46
N ALA A 53 3.04 39.55 -37.39
CA ALA A 53 2.94 40.93 -36.92
C ALA A 53 3.34 41.07 -35.44
N LEU A 54 2.86 40.16 -34.57
CA LEU A 54 3.29 40.14 -33.17
C LEU A 54 4.78 39.82 -33.05
N ALA A 55 5.28 38.87 -33.83
CA ALA A 55 6.69 38.49 -33.83
C ALA A 55 7.60 39.67 -34.22
N ALA A 56 7.23 40.42 -35.26
CA ALA A 56 7.94 41.64 -35.66
C ALA A 56 7.87 42.73 -34.59
N ALA A 57 6.71 42.93 -33.96
CA ALA A 57 6.52 43.94 -32.91
C ALA A 57 7.38 43.69 -31.66
N ILE A 58 7.78 42.43 -31.40
CA ILE A 58 8.62 42.04 -30.26
C ILE A 58 10.05 41.66 -30.66
N ASP A 59 10.44 41.90 -31.92
CA ASP A 59 11.74 41.54 -32.50
C ASP A 59 12.11 40.05 -32.32
N ARG A 60 11.20 39.14 -32.68
CA ARG A 60 11.42 37.68 -32.60
C ARG A 60 10.94 36.94 -33.84
N ALA A 61 11.40 35.69 -33.96
CA ALA A 61 10.93 34.79 -35.00
C ALA A 61 9.46 34.36 -34.73
N PRO A 62 8.62 34.21 -35.78
CA PRO A 62 7.25 33.72 -35.63
C PRO A 62 7.14 32.35 -34.93
N SER A 63 8.15 31.48 -35.12
CA SER A 63 8.24 30.19 -34.43
C SER A 63 8.32 30.31 -32.91
N GLN A 64 8.99 31.36 -32.41
CA GLN A 64 9.13 31.61 -30.97
C GLN A 64 7.82 32.10 -30.36
N VAL A 65 7.09 32.96 -31.07
CA VAL A 65 5.74 33.39 -30.65
C VAL A 65 4.78 32.20 -30.62
N SER A 66 4.83 31.33 -31.63
CA SER A 66 4.05 30.09 -31.66
C SER A 66 4.38 29.16 -30.49
N ALA A 67 5.65 29.01 -30.13
CA ALA A 67 6.05 28.19 -28.99
C ALA A 67 5.50 28.75 -27.66
N ILE A 68 5.44 30.07 -27.52
CA ILE A 68 4.86 30.75 -26.36
C ILE A 68 3.33 30.58 -26.35
N GLU A 69 2.63 30.84 -27.47
CA GLU A 69 1.16 30.73 -27.56
C GLU A 69 0.61 29.32 -27.29
N ASN A 70 1.42 28.28 -27.53
CA ASN A 70 1.04 26.89 -27.29
C ASN A 70 1.60 26.32 -25.96
N GLY A 71 2.15 27.16 -25.08
CA GLY A 71 2.70 26.73 -23.79
C GLY A 71 3.84 25.71 -23.92
N LYS A 72 4.60 25.76 -25.03
CA LYS A 72 5.81 24.94 -25.24
C LYS A 72 7.07 25.65 -24.76
N ARG A 73 7.00 26.96 -24.55
CA ARG A 73 8.11 27.78 -24.06
C ARG A 73 7.60 28.92 -23.22
N GLU A 74 8.12 29.04 -22.02
CA GLU A 74 7.77 30.13 -21.13
C GLU A 74 8.60 31.39 -21.43
N PRO A 75 7.97 32.57 -21.58
CA PRO A 75 8.68 33.82 -21.82
C PRO A 75 9.31 34.36 -20.53
N ARG A 76 10.54 34.88 -20.62
CA ARG A 76 11.14 35.66 -19.52
C ARG A 76 10.31 36.92 -19.25
N LEU A 77 10.33 37.41 -18.01
CA LEU A 77 9.55 38.59 -17.59
C LEU A 77 9.76 39.83 -18.49
N SER A 78 11.00 40.05 -18.97
CA SER A 78 11.29 41.13 -19.93
C SER A 78 10.55 40.95 -21.26
N MET A 79 10.54 39.72 -21.81
CA MET A 79 9.82 39.37 -23.03
C MET A 79 8.31 39.48 -22.83
N LEU A 80 7.79 39.05 -21.68
CA LEU A 80 6.38 39.16 -21.35
C LEU A 80 5.91 40.62 -21.32
N ARG A 81 6.72 41.53 -20.75
CA ARG A 81 6.44 42.97 -20.78
C ARG A 81 6.42 43.53 -22.21
N THR A 82 7.34 43.10 -23.06
CA THR A 82 7.35 43.50 -24.49
C THR A 82 6.11 42.99 -25.22
N ILE A 83 5.69 41.75 -24.96
CA ILE A 83 4.46 41.18 -25.52
C ILE A 83 3.23 41.96 -25.03
N ALA A 84 3.16 42.27 -23.73
CA ALA A 84 2.06 43.05 -23.15
C ALA A 84 1.94 44.44 -23.79
N LEU A 85 3.07 45.15 -23.94
CA LEU A 85 3.14 46.45 -24.62
C LEU A 85 2.66 46.36 -26.08
N ALA A 86 3.14 45.36 -26.84
CA ALA A 86 2.75 45.17 -28.23
C ALA A 86 1.26 44.83 -28.41
N LEU A 87 0.65 44.19 -27.41
CA LEU A 87 -0.77 43.82 -27.39
C LEU A 87 -1.67 44.86 -26.71
N GLY A 88 -1.12 45.99 -26.24
CA GLY A 88 -1.88 47.04 -25.56
C GLY A 88 -2.47 46.59 -24.21
N THR A 89 -1.77 45.73 -23.48
CA THR A 89 -2.20 45.19 -22.18
C THR A 89 -1.09 45.22 -21.14
N THR A 90 -1.32 44.69 -19.93
CA THR A 90 -0.33 44.61 -18.85
C THR A 90 0.16 43.18 -18.68
N ALA A 91 1.34 43.01 -18.07
CA ALA A 91 1.85 41.69 -17.73
C ALA A 91 0.91 40.98 -16.73
N ASP A 92 0.37 41.71 -15.76
CA ASP A 92 -0.57 41.17 -14.77
C ASP A 92 -1.85 40.64 -15.42
N GLU A 93 -2.38 41.34 -16.43
CA GLU A 93 -3.57 40.89 -17.16
C GLU A 93 -3.30 39.63 -17.98
N LEU A 94 -2.07 39.44 -18.49
CA LEU A 94 -1.65 38.22 -19.19
C LEU A 94 -1.39 37.04 -18.24
N LEU A 95 -1.03 37.29 -16.99
CA LEU A 95 -0.74 36.27 -15.97
C LEU A 95 -1.97 35.82 -15.17
N ARG A 96 -3.15 36.35 -15.50
CA ARG A 96 -4.40 35.95 -14.85
C ARG A 96 -4.66 34.43 -14.99
N PRO A 97 -5.06 33.74 -13.91
CA PRO A 97 -5.21 32.29 -13.88
C PRO A 97 -6.46 31.78 -14.61
N ASP A 98 -7.47 32.63 -14.84
CA ASP A 98 -8.68 32.26 -15.58
C ASP A 98 -8.39 32.01 -17.06
N ALA A 99 -9.22 31.20 -17.71
CA ALA A 99 -9.14 31.03 -19.17
C ALA A 99 -9.76 32.25 -19.89
N PRO A 100 -9.18 32.71 -21.01
CA PRO A 100 -9.67 33.90 -21.72
C PRO A 100 -11.04 33.72 -22.40
N SER A 101 -11.48 32.47 -22.62
CA SER A 101 -12.81 32.12 -23.13
C SER A 101 -13.18 30.68 -22.74
N GLU A 102 -14.47 30.32 -22.81
CA GLU A 102 -14.92 28.93 -22.60
C GLU A 102 -14.26 27.95 -23.57
N ARG A 103 -14.14 28.36 -24.84
CA ARG A 103 -13.41 27.63 -25.87
C ARG A 103 -11.95 27.41 -25.47
N ALA A 104 -11.24 28.47 -25.04
CA ALA A 104 -9.85 28.36 -24.61
C ALA A 104 -9.71 27.45 -23.40
N ALA A 105 -10.68 27.45 -22.47
CA ALA A 105 -10.70 26.53 -21.34
C ALA A 105 -10.73 25.06 -21.79
N LEU A 106 -11.58 24.73 -22.77
CA LEU A 106 -11.63 23.38 -23.36
C LEU A 106 -10.32 23.00 -24.06
N GLU A 107 -9.72 23.92 -24.83
CA GLU A 107 -8.45 23.66 -25.51
C GLU A 107 -7.30 23.43 -24.51
N ILE A 108 -7.25 24.21 -23.42
CA ILE A 108 -6.27 24.04 -22.34
C ILE A 108 -6.48 22.69 -21.65
N ALA A 109 -7.71 22.35 -21.30
CA ALA A 109 -8.04 21.10 -20.63
C ALA A 109 -7.63 19.89 -21.48
N VAL A 110 -7.91 19.89 -22.80
CA VAL A 110 -7.52 18.80 -23.70
C VAL A 110 -6.00 18.71 -23.83
N GLU A 111 -5.30 19.84 -23.93
CA GLU A 111 -3.83 19.85 -24.00
C GLU A 111 -3.19 19.33 -22.70
N ARG A 112 -3.77 19.65 -21.53
CA ARG A 112 -3.33 19.08 -20.25
C ARG A 112 -3.60 17.57 -20.18
N ALA A 113 -4.79 17.13 -20.59
CA ALA A 113 -5.15 15.71 -20.63
C ALA A 113 -4.17 14.90 -21.51
N GLN A 114 -3.76 15.46 -22.66
CA GLN A 114 -2.77 14.85 -23.56
C GLN A 114 -1.35 14.78 -22.97
N ARG A 115 -0.98 15.74 -22.11
CA ARG A 115 0.30 15.72 -21.37
C ARG A 115 0.24 14.86 -20.11
N GLY A 116 -0.95 14.40 -19.73
CA GLY A 116 -1.19 13.61 -18.53
C GLY A 116 -0.81 12.13 -18.65
N PRO A 117 -0.76 11.41 -17.52
CA PRO A 117 -0.27 10.03 -17.46
C PRO A 117 -1.13 9.03 -18.26
N VAL A 118 -2.45 9.26 -18.37
CA VAL A 118 -3.38 8.38 -19.09
C VAL A 118 -3.02 8.26 -20.58
N PHE A 119 -2.70 9.38 -21.24
CA PHE A 119 -2.33 9.39 -22.66
C PHE A 119 -1.02 8.63 -22.90
N SER A 120 -0.03 8.86 -22.04
CA SER A 120 1.26 8.16 -22.09
C SER A 120 1.10 6.66 -21.83
N ALA A 121 0.27 6.26 -20.88
CA ALA A 121 0.06 4.86 -20.51
C ALA A 121 -0.64 4.05 -21.62
N LEU A 122 -1.55 4.69 -22.37
CA LEU A 122 -2.26 4.07 -23.49
C LEU A 122 -1.45 4.09 -24.81
N GLY A 123 -0.26 4.69 -24.81
CA GLY A 123 0.57 4.82 -26.02
C GLY A 123 -0.09 5.67 -27.11
N LEU A 124 -0.92 6.64 -26.72
CA LEU A 124 -1.62 7.51 -27.65
C LEU A 124 -0.71 8.66 -28.09
N GLU A 125 -0.59 8.86 -29.40
CA GLU A 125 0.15 9.99 -29.96
C GLU A 125 -0.59 11.32 -29.70
N PRO A 126 0.08 12.34 -29.16
CA PRO A 126 -0.52 13.67 -28.99
C PRO A 126 -0.91 14.26 -30.35
N PHE A 127 -2.07 14.90 -30.40
CA PHE A 127 -2.58 15.57 -31.59
C PHE A 127 -2.72 17.08 -31.37
N ARG A 128 -2.65 17.81 -32.48
CA ARG A 128 -2.86 19.26 -32.45
C ARG A 128 -4.35 19.56 -32.36
N VAL A 129 -4.75 20.33 -31.33
CA VAL A 129 -6.11 20.88 -31.25
C VAL A 129 -6.32 21.92 -32.36
N ALA A 130 -7.02 21.51 -33.42
CA ALA A 130 -7.25 22.34 -34.60
C ALA A 130 -8.46 23.27 -34.39
N LYS A 131 -8.42 24.45 -35.03
CA LYS A 131 -9.52 25.44 -34.98
C LYS A 131 -10.84 24.89 -35.53
N THR A 132 -10.78 23.86 -36.39
CA THR A 132 -11.95 23.22 -37.00
C THR A 132 -12.66 22.22 -36.09
N MET A 133 -12.06 21.81 -34.97
CA MET A 133 -12.71 20.91 -34.01
C MET A 133 -13.82 21.67 -33.27
N SER A 134 -15.03 21.14 -33.18
CA SER A 134 -16.13 21.81 -32.48
C SER A 134 -15.96 21.72 -30.95
N ASP A 135 -16.68 22.58 -30.20
CA ASP A 135 -16.67 22.55 -28.73
C ASP A 135 -17.16 21.19 -28.24
N GLN A 136 -18.19 20.64 -28.90
CA GLN A 136 -18.72 19.31 -28.63
C GLN A 136 -17.66 18.21 -28.80
N THR A 137 -16.78 18.30 -29.81
CA THR A 137 -15.67 17.36 -29.97
C THR A 137 -14.70 17.43 -28.79
N LEU A 138 -14.30 18.63 -28.36
CA LEU A 138 -13.39 18.80 -27.22
C LEU A 138 -14.01 18.29 -25.92
N GLN A 139 -15.29 18.60 -25.69
CA GLN A 139 -16.05 18.11 -24.53
C GLN A 139 -16.14 16.58 -24.52
N THR A 140 -16.42 15.95 -25.66
CA THR A 140 -16.46 14.48 -25.76
C THR A 140 -15.10 13.85 -25.47
N ILE A 141 -14.01 14.43 -25.97
CA ILE A 141 -12.65 13.95 -25.69
C ILE A 141 -12.34 14.04 -24.20
N LEU A 142 -12.69 15.17 -23.56
CA LEU A 142 -12.51 15.34 -22.11
C LEU A 142 -13.37 14.38 -21.31
N ALA A 143 -14.64 14.19 -21.69
CA ALA A 143 -15.54 13.25 -21.03
C ALA A 143 -14.99 11.82 -21.14
N LEU A 144 -14.52 11.41 -22.31
CA LEU A 144 -13.89 10.10 -22.51
C LEU A 144 -12.60 9.96 -21.70
N HIS A 145 -11.74 10.98 -21.67
CA HIS A 145 -10.53 10.98 -20.84
C HIS A 145 -10.86 10.83 -19.36
N ASN A 146 -11.80 11.61 -18.84
CA ASN A 146 -12.23 11.56 -17.45
C ASN A 146 -12.83 10.19 -17.09
N GLU A 147 -13.58 9.59 -18.01
CA GLU A 147 -14.17 8.28 -17.83
C GLU A 147 -13.12 7.17 -17.87
N ILE A 148 -12.12 7.25 -18.76
CA ILE A 148 -10.98 6.36 -18.79
C ILE A 148 -10.17 6.50 -17.50
N ASP A 149 -9.92 7.71 -17.03
CA ASP A 149 -9.22 7.99 -15.78
C ASP A 149 -9.98 7.45 -14.56
N ARG A 150 -11.31 7.62 -14.53
CA ARG A 150 -12.19 6.98 -13.54
C ARG A 150 -12.09 5.45 -13.58
N LEU A 151 -12.21 4.85 -14.76
CA LEU A 151 -12.10 3.40 -14.94
C LEU A 151 -10.69 2.89 -14.62
N HIS A 152 -9.65 3.67 -14.87
CA HIS A 152 -8.27 3.35 -14.48
C HIS A 152 -8.10 3.42 -12.97
N ARG A 153 -8.64 4.43 -12.27
CA ARG A 153 -8.66 4.46 -10.80
C ARG A 153 -9.43 3.28 -10.21
N GLU A 154 -10.56 2.94 -10.81
CA GLU A 154 -11.35 1.77 -10.40
C GLU A 154 -10.63 0.45 -10.68
N ARG A 155 -9.86 0.38 -11.78
CA ARG A 155 -9.06 -0.78 -12.16
C ARG A 155 -7.66 -0.80 -11.53
N ALA A 156 -7.12 0.29 -10.99
CA ALA A 156 -5.84 0.32 -10.27
C ALA A 156 -5.87 -0.55 -9.00
N ALA A 157 -7.07 -0.99 -8.61
CA ALA A 157 -7.28 -2.16 -7.77
C ALA A 157 -7.12 -3.50 -8.55
N THR A 158 -6.26 -3.59 -9.57
CA THR A 158 -5.97 -4.88 -10.19
C THR A 158 -5.22 -5.72 -9.17
N PRO A 159 -5.54 -7.02 -9.05
CA PRO A 159 -4.79 -7.93 -8.19
C PRO A 159 -3.28 -7.86 -8.43
N GLU A 160 -2.85 -7.61 -9.66
CA GLU A 160 -1.44 -7.59 -10.05
C GLU A 160 -0.68 -6.33 -9.62
N GLU A 161 -1.28 -5.14 -9.78
CA GLU A 161 -0.70 -3.90 -9.24
C GLU A 161 -0.65 -3.93 -7.71
N ALA A 162 -1.69 -4.45 -7.08
CA ALA A 162 -1.74 -4.64 -5.63
C ALA A 162 -0.65 -5.59 -5.13
N ARG A 163 -0.40 -6.69 -5.83
CA ARG A 163 0.67 -7.64 -5.52
C ARG A 163 2.06 -7.00 -5.64
N ARG A 164 2.32 -6.27 -6.72
CA ARG A 164 3.59 -5.57 -6.93
C ARG A 164 3.84 -4.52 -5.85
N ALA A 165 2.84 -3.70 -5.54
CA ALA A 165 2.93 -2.68 -4.50
C ALA A 165 3.18 -3.29 -3.11
N ASN A 166 2.48 -4.37 -2.74
CA ASN A 166 2.73 -5.09 -1.48
C ASN A 166 4.15 -5.68 -1.42
N ALA A 167 4.64 -6.28 -2.51
CA ALA A 167 5.99 -6.83 -2.56
C ALA A 167 7.07 -5.76 -2.39
N GLN A 168 6.92 -4.61 -3.07
CA GLN A 168 7.82 -3.47 -2.90
C GLN A 168 7.78 -2.92 -1.47
N LEU A 169 6.59 -2.71 -0.92
CA LEU A 169 6.41 -2.17 0.41
C LEU A 169 7.00 -3.09 1.49
N ARG A 170 6.83 -4.41 1.36
CA ARG A 170 7.51 -5.38 2.23
C ARG A 170 9.03 -5.25 2.11
N ALA A 171 9.59 -5.10 0.91
CA ALA A 171 11.03 -4.91 0.74
C ALA A 171 11.53 -3.62 1.43
N GLU A 172 10.78 -2.51 1.33
CA GLU A 172 11.07 -1.25 2.03
C GLU A 172 11.00 -1.42 3.56
N MET A 173 9.97 -2.10 4.07
CA MET A 173 9.85 -2.43 5.49
C MET A 173 11.04 -3.25 5.98
N ARG A 174 11.46 -4.28 5.23
CA ARG A 174 12.63 -5.10 5.58
C ARG A 174 13.92 -4.29 5.62
N ALA A 175 14.12 -3.40 4.65
CA ALA A 175 15.33 -2.57 4.57
C ALA A 175 15.50 -1.61 5.77
N ARG A 176 14.42 -1.36 6.52
CA ARG A 176 14.41 -0.49 7.70
C ARG A 176 14.09 -1.26 8.99
N ASP A 177 14.17 -2.60 8.97
CA ASP A 177 13.81 -3.45 10.12
C ASP A 177 12.40 -3.17 10.67
N ASN A 178 11.50 -2.72 9.79
CA ASN A 178 10.12 -2.36 10.08
C ASN A 178 10.01 -1.34 11.24
N PHE A 179 11.01 -0.45 11.35
CA PHE A 179 11.08 0.62 12.34
C PHE A 179 11.09 1.99 11.65
N TYR A 180 10.26 2.90 12.12
CA TYR A 180 10.05 4.23 11.53
C TYR A 180 10.26 5.32 12.60
N PRO A 181 11.50 5.80 12.80
CA PRO A 181 11.84 6.76 13.85
C PRO A 181 10.99 8.03 13.84
N GLU A 182 10.61 8.51 12.66
CA GLU A 182 9.77 9.68 12.46
C GLU A 182 8.35 9.48 12.99
N LEU A 183 7.82 8.26 12.90
CA LEU A 183 6.50 7.92 13.44
C LEU A 183 6.56 7.73 14.95
N GLU A 184 7.67 7.20 15.48
CA GLU A 184 7.90 7.12 16.93
C GLU A 184 7.97 8.52 17.56
N ALA A 185 8.68 9.45 16.92
CA ALA A 185 8.77 10.83 17.39
C ALA A 185 7.39 11.49 17.44
N LYS A 186 6.57 11.33 16.39
CA LYS A 186 5.19 11.83 16.36
C LYS A 186 4.31 11.20 17.44
N ALA A 187 4.45 9.89 17.67
CA ALA A 187 3.71 9.22 18.74
C ALA A 187 4.09 9.79 20.12
N ALA A 188 5.39 9.96 20.37
CA ALA A 188 5.90 10.53 21.62
C ALA A 188 5.44 11.97 21.84
N GLU A 189 5.51 12.82 20.81
CA GLU A 189 5.05 14.22 20.86
C GLU A 189 3.57 14.30 21.24
N LEU A 190 2.71 13.50 20.61
CA LEU A 190 1.28 13.48 20.91
C LEU A 190 0.99 12.97 22.32
N LEU A 191 1.69 11.93 22.78
CA LEU A 191 1.55 11.38 24.12
C LEU A 191 2.00 12.39 25.20
N GLU A 192 3.09 13.11 24.96
CA GLU A 192 3.59 14.16 25.85
C GLU A 192 2.62 15.33 25.93
N ALA A 193 2.05 15.75 24.79
CA ALA A 193 1.08 16.84 24.73
C ALA A 193 -0.19 16.61 25.56
N VAL A 194 -0.60 15.35 25.72
CA VAL A 194 -1.75 14.96 26.56
C VAL A 194 -1.35 14.50 27.97
N GLY A 195 -0.08 14.64 28.33
CA GLY A 195 0.42 14.33 29.68
C GLY A 195 0.41 12.83 30.01
N HIS A 196 0.61 11.94 29.04
CA HIS A 196 0.70 10.51 29.31
C HIS A 196 1.94 10.19 30.17
N SER A 197 1.72 9.79 31.42
CA SER A 197 2.77 9.52 32.40
C SER A 197 3.20 8.04 32.48
N GLY A 198 2.68 7.17 31.61
CA GLY A 198 2.98 5.74 31.54
C GLY A 198 1.78 4.81 31.74
N GLY A 199 2.00 3.52 31.52
CA GLY A 199 0.96 2.47 31.56
C GLY A 199 0.15 2.38 30.25
N PRO A 200 -0.94 1.59 30.23
CA PRO A 200 -1.84 1.52 29.08
C PRO A 200 -2.48 2.88 28.75
N VAL A 201 -2.57 3.21 27.46
CA VAL A 201 -3.27 4.42 27.01
C VAL A 201 -4.78 4.25 27.19
N SER A 202 -5.42 5.04 28.05
CA SER A 202 -6.86 4.94 28.33
C SER A 202 -7.72 5.55 27.21
N HIS A 203 -9.00 5.21 27.17
CA HIS A 203 -9.98 5.88 26.29
C HIS A 203 -10.05 7.39 26.54
N GLN A 204 -9.89 7.81 27.80
CA GLN A 204 -9.87 9.24 28.14
C GLN A 204 -8.69 9.93 27.48
N LEU A 205 -7.48 9.36 27.56
CA LEU A 205 -6.30 9.92 26.89
C LEU A 205 -6.49 10.00 25.37
N VAL A 206 -7.13 9.02 24.75
CA VAL A 206 -7.46 9.07 23.31
C VAL A 206 -8.44 10.20 23.00
N ALA A 207 -9.42 10.46 23.87
CA ALA A 207 -10.33 11.60 23.73
C ALA A 207 -9.62 12.95 23.95
N ASP A 208 -8.66 13.00 24.87
CA ASP A 208 -7.84 14.18 25.12
C ASP A 208 -6.93 14.47 23.90
N MET A 209 -6.38 13.43 23.26
CA MET A 209 -5.62 13.55 21.99
C MET A 209 -6.49 14.10 20.87
N ALA A 210 -7.72 13.60 20.72
CA ALA A 210 -8.66 14.13 19.73
C ALA A 210 -8.93 15.62 20.00
N SER A 211 -9.19 15.99 21.26
CA SER A 211 -9.45 17.38 21.66
C SER A 211 -8.24 18.28 21.43
N HIS A 212 -7.03 17.81 21.74
CA HIS A 212 -5.78 18.51 21.48
C HIS A 212 -5.58 18.80 19.98
N LEU A 213 -5.99 17.87 19.12
CA LEU A 213 -5.94 18.01 17.66
C LEU A 213 -7.15 18.79 17.08
N GLY A 214 -8.02 19.36 17.92
CA GLY A 214 -9.19 20.14 17.48
C GLY A 214 -10.38 19.30 17.01
N TYR A 215 -10.44 18.02 17.40
CA TYR A 215 -11.52 17.10 17.07
C TYR A 215 -12.39 16.74 18.27
N SER A 216 -13.70 16.62 18.02
CA SER A 216 -14.68 16.04 18.94
C SER A 216 -15.14 14.67 18.45
N LEU A 217 -15.37 13.75 19.38
CA LEU A 217 -15.79 12.37 19.09
C LEU A 217 -17.31 12.23 19.17
N HIS A 218 -17.93 11.65 18.14
CA HIS A 218 -19.39 11.49 18.03
C HIS A 218 -19.75 10.04 17.72
N TYR A 219 -20.51 9.38 18.58
CA TYR A 219 -21.01 8.03 18.33
C TYR A 219 -22.37 8.09 17.63
N VAL A 220 -22.48 7.44 16.47
CA VAL A 220 -23.67 7.46 15.61
C VAL A 220 -24.10 6.04 15.20
N GLY A 221 -25.41 5.88 14.95
CA GLY A 221 -26.00 4.58 14.57
C GLY A 221 -26.10 4.35 13.05
N ASP A 222 -25.89 5.39 12.25
CA ASP A 222 -26.13 5.47 10.81
C ASP A 222 -24.84 5.69 10.01
N LEU A 223 -23.69 5.28 10.56
CA LEU A 223 -22.41 5.35 9.86
C LEU A 223 -22.49 4.54 8.54
N PRO A 224 -22.01 5.07 7.39
CA PRO A 224 -22.03 4.33 6.13
C PRO A 224 -21.38 2.95 6.26
N HIS A 225 -22.05 1.90 5.75
CA HIS A 225 -21.65 0.50 5.94
C HIS A 225 -20.24 0.16 5.44
N SER A 226 -19.70 0.94 4.50
CA SER A 226 -18.35 0.78 3.95
C SER A 226 -17.25 1.42 4.82
N THR A 227 -17.60 2.18 5.85
CA THR A 227 -16.67 2.97 6.66
C THR A 227 -16.56 2.47 8.09
N ARG A 228 -15.39 2.63 8.71
CA ARG A 228 -15.15 2.30 10.13
C ARG A 228 -15.24 3.52 11.04
N SER A 229 -14.97 4.69 10.47
CA SER A 229 -15.07 6.01 11.06
C SER A 229 -15.17 7.02 9.92
N VAL A 230 -15.73 8.20 10.19
CA VAL A 230 -15.76 9.31 9.23
C VAL A 230 -15.20 10.55 9.90
N THR A 231 -14.20 11.16 9.29
CA THR A 231 -13.58 12.40 9.80
C THR A 231 -14.09 13.60 9.00
N ASP A 232 -14.84 14.47 9.67
CA ASP A 232 -15.27 15.76 9.17
C ASP A 232 -14.20 16.81 9.52
N LYS A 233 -13.31 17.05 8.56
CA LYS A 233 -12.22 18.04 8.68
C LYS A 233 -12.75 19.48 8.76
N ARG A 234 -13.95 19.76 8.24
CA ARG A 234 -14.51 21.12 8.20
C ARG A 234 -15.04 21.55 9.56
N ASN A 235 -15.68 20.63 10.29
CA ASN A 235 -16.29 20.93 11.59
C ASN A 235 -15.52 20.35 12.79
N GLY A 236 -14.36 19.71 12.57
CA GLY A 236 -13.55 19.12 13.64
C GLY A 236 -14.28 17.97 14.34
N ARG A 237 -14.85 17.03 13.59
CA ARG A 237 -15.63 15.90 14.16
C ARG A 237 -15.16 14.54 13.64
N ILE A 238 -15.12 13.56 14.52
CA ILE A 238 -14.89 12.15 14.16
C ILE A 238 -16.13 11.36 14.54
N TYR A 239 -16.79 10.78 13.55
CA TYR A 239 -17.96 9.93 13.72
C TYR A 239 -17.55 8.46 13.84
N LEU A 240 -18.09 7.79 14.84
CA LEU A 240 -17.76 6.41 15.23
C LEU A 240 -19.05 5.60 15.37
N PRO A 241 -19.03 4.28 15.11
CA PRO A 241 -20.21 3.44 15.29
C PRO A 241 -20.52 3.25 16.78
N THR A 242 -21.81 3.28 17.15
CA THR A 242 -22.25 2.95 18.52
C THR A 242 -21.99 1.49 18.89
N GLN A 243 -22.06 0.58 17.93
CA GLN A 243 -21.75 -0.84 18.14
C GLN A 243 -20.25 -1.11 17.91
N GLN A 244 -19.54 -1.45 18.98
CA GLN A 244 -18.14 -1.86 18.91
C GLN A 244 -18.04 -3.34 18.52
N SER A 245 -17.09 -3.69 17.66
CA SER A 245 -16.79 -5.11 17.36
C SER A 245 -16.17 -5.75 18.59
N PRO A 246 -16.71 -6.87 19.12
CA PRO A 246 -16.19 -7.51 20.33
C PRO A 246 -14.70 -7.90 20.25
N SER A 247 -14.20 -8.14 19.03
CA SER A 247 -12.83 -8.59 18.75
C SER A 247 -11.83 -7.47 18.46
N ARG A 248 -12.21 -6.18 18.61
CA ARG A 248 -11.33 -5.07 18.27
C ARG A 248 -11.25 -4.05 19.38
N ASP A 249 -10.04 -3.56 19.59
CA ASP A 249 -9.78 -2.42 20.45
C ASP A 249 -10.50 -1.17 19.92
N SER A 250 -11.41 -0.64 20.72
CA SER A 250 -12.23 0.53 20.34
C SER A 250 -11.45 1.83 20.28
N ARG A 251 -10.22 1.88 20.81
CA ARG A 251 -9.30 3.01 20.65
C ARG A 251 -8.72 3.06 19.23
N SER A 252 -8.52 1.90 18.60
CA SER A 252 -7.82 1.79 17.31
C SER A 252 -8.46 2.63 16.19
N PRO A 253 -9.78 2.58 15.93
CA PRO A 253 -10.38 3.40 14.86
C PRO A 253 -10.21 4.91 15.06
N ILE A 254 -10.26 5.37 16.31
CA ILE A 254 -10.08 6.79 16.66
C ILE A 254 -8.64 7.19 16.36
N LEU A 255 -7.69 6.42 16.88
CA LEU A 255 -6.27 6.67 16.67
C LEU A 255 -5.86 6.58 15.20
N GLN A 256 -6.46 5.68 14.42
CA GLN A 256 -6.26 5.61 12.98
C GLN A 256 -6.73 6.88 12.28
N ALA A 257 -7.91 7.39 12.64
CA ALA A 257 -8.43 8.64 12.11
C ALA A 257 -7.54 9.85 12.46
N LEU A 258 -7.04 9.91 13.71
CA LEU A 258 -6.10 10.94 14.15
C LEU A 258 -4.73 10.80 13.47
N ALA A 259 -4.23 9.59 13.30
CA ALA A 259 -2.95 9.30 12.66
C ALA A 259 -2.93 9.77 11.19
N SER A 260 -3.97 9.47 10.41
CA SER A 260 -4.05 9.96 9.03
C SER A 260 -4.07 11.50 8.95
N HIS A 261 -4.65 12.18 9.96
CA HIS A 261 -4.60 13.63 10.06
C HIS A 261 -3.19 14.15 10.43
N LEU A 262 -2.55 13.57 11.46
CA LEU A 262 -1.23 13.96 11.94
C LEU A 262 -0.11 13.77 10.90
N LEU A 263 -0.32 12.82 9.98
CA LEU A 263 0.59 12.53 8.88
C LEU A 263 0.30 13.35 7.63
N GLY A 264 -0.76 14.18 7.63
CA GLY A 264 -1.12 14.98 6.46
C GLY A 264 -1.52 14.13 5.26
N HIS A 265 -2.13 12.96 5.48
CA HIS A 265 -2.54 12.08 4.38
C HIS A 265 -3.64 12.73 3.54
N GLU A 266 -3.39 12.80 2.24
CA GLU A 266 -4.32 13.22 1.20
C GLU A 266 -4.90 11.99 0.48
N GLU A 267 -5.84 12.24 -0.44
CA GLU A 267 -6.38 11.16 -1.28
C GLU A 267 -5.25 10.45 -2.03
N PRO A 268 -5.09 9.12 -1.89
CA PRO A 268 -3.99 8.40 -2.53
C PRO A 268 -4.04 8.54 -4.06
N GLY A 269 -2.93 8.96 -4.67
CA GLY A 269 -2.82 9.08 -6.13
C GLY A 269 -2.75 7.72 -6.84
N ASN A 270 -2.33 6.67 -6.15
CA ASN A 270 -2.28 5.30 -6.65
C ASN A 270 -2.44 4.27 -5.52
N TYR A 271 -2.51 2.98 -5.89
CA TYR A 271 -2.69 1.89 -4.93
C TYR A 271 -1.50 1.72 -3.96
N GLY A 272 -0.27 1.98 -4.42
CA GLY A 272 0.92 1.93 -3.58
C GLY A 272 0.89 2.98 -2.47
N ASP A 273 0.48 4.21 -2.78
CA ASP A 273 0.33 5.28 -1.80
C ASP A 273 -0.78 4.94 -0.79
N PHE A 274 -1.88 4.35 -1.23
CA PHE A 274 -2.94 3.86 -0.33
C PHE A 274 -2.40 2.84 0.67
N LEU A 275 -1.60 1.87 0.21
CA LEU A 275 -0.99 0.88 1.09
C LEU A 275 0.02 1.51 2.05
N ARG A 276 0.87 2.44 1.56
CA ARG A 276 1.85 3.15 2.39
C ARG A 276 1.16 3.94 3.51
N GLN A 277 0.18 4.77 3.17
CA GLN A 277 -0.61 5.53 4.14
C GLN A 277 -1.26 4.61 5.19
N ARG A 278 -1.76 3.45 4.76
CA ARG A 278 -2.34 2.45 5.66
C ARG A 278 -1.31 1.83 6.60
N ILE A 279 -0.08 1.58 6.15
CA ILE A 279 1.00 1.10 7.03
C ILE A 279 1.38 2.17 8.05
N GLU A 280 1.63 3.40 7.61
CA GLU A 280 2.02 4.50 8.48
C GLU A 280 0.95 4.78 9.55
N THR A 281 -0.33 4.79 9.14
CA THR A 281 -1.48 4.96 10.04
C THR A 281 -1.53 3.85 11.10
N ASN A 282 -1.35 2.59 10.70
CA ASN A 282 -1.36 1.46 11.63
C ASN A 282 -0.13 1.44 12.55
N TYR A 283 1.04 1.80 12.02
CA TYR A 283 2.27 1.92 12.79
C TYR A 283 2.11 2.97 13.88
N LEU A 284 1.71 4.18 13.50
CA LEU A 284 1.54 5.29 14.42
C LEU A 284 0.47 4.98 15.49
N THR A 285 -0.63 4.34 15.09
CA THR A 285 -1.65 3.86 16.04
C THR A 285 -1.05 2.88 17.07
N ALA A 286 -0.26 1.90 16.63
CA ALA A 286 0.39 0.95 17.52
C ALA A 286 1.47 1.62 18.39
N ALA A 287 2.20 2.60 17.86
CA ALA A 287 3.21 3.36 18.58
C ALA A 287 2.60 4.25 19.67
N ILE A 288 1.41 4.80 19.44
CA ILE A 288 0.65 5.52 20.48
C ILE A 288 0.19 4.54 21.57
N LEU A 289 -0.41 3.40 21.19
CA LEU A 289 -0.93 2.43 22.16
C LEU A 289 0.15 1.72 22.98
N LEU A 290 1.33 1.50 22.38
CA LEU A 290 2.50 0.89 23.00
C LEU A 290 3.71 1.82 22.80
N PRO A 291 3.83 2.88 23.62
CA PRO A 291 4.89 3.88 23.49
C PRO A 291 6.27 3.24 23.48
N GLU A 292 7.13 3.66 22.54
CA GLU A 292 8.43 3.03 22.29
C GLU A 292 9.24 2.81 23.57
N GLN A 293 9.48 3.88 24.34
CA GLN A 293 10.32 3.81 25.54
C GLN A 293 9.78 2.83 26.58
N ALA A 294 8.46 2.82 26.78
CA ALA A 294 7.81 1.91 27.72
C ALA A 294 7.89 0.46 27.22
N ALA A 295 7.58 0.22 25.96
CA ALA A 295 7.60 -1.11 25.35
C ALA A 295 9.02 -1.69 25.30
N VAL A 296 10.02 -0.89 24.91
CA VAL A 296 11.43 -1.29 24.89
C VAL A 296 11.94 -1.60 26.29
N ARG A 297 11.62 -0.77 27.29
CA ARG A 297 11.98 -1.05 28.69
C ARG A 297 11.39 -2.38 29.15
N TYR A 298 10.10 -2.59 28.91
CA TYR A 298 9.40 -3.84 29.25
C TYR A 298 10.03 -5.06 28.57
N LEU A 299 10.24 -4.98 27.25
CA LEU A 299 10.79 -6.07 26.47
C LEU A 299 12.27 -6.36 26.80
N THR A 300 13.05 -5.33 27.15
CA THR A 300 14.44 -5.49 27.59
C THR A 300 14.51 -6.23 28.92
N GLU A 301 13.64 -5.89 29.88
CA GLU A 301 13.52 -6.63 31.13
C GLU A 301 13.11 -8.09 30.88
N ALA A 302 12.11 -8.30 30.02
CA ALA A 302 11.67 -9.64 29.63
C ALA A 302 12.79 -10.43 28.92
N LYS A 303 13.60 -9.79 28.07
CA LYS A 303 14.77 -10.40 27.40
C LYS A 303 15.82 -10.83 28.42
N ASN A 304 16.17 -9.97 29.38
CA ASN A 304 17.13 -10.27 30.44
C ASN A 304 16.69 -11.48 31.28
N LEU A 305 15.39 -11.59 31.52
CA LEU A 305 14.77 -12.69 32.24
C LEU A 305 14.42 -13.90 31.34
N ARG A 306 14.75 -13.84 30.05
CA ARG A 306 14.46 -14.90 29.05
C ARG A 306 12.98 -15.30 29.03
N ARG A 307 12.08 -14.32 29.02
CA ARG A 307 10.63 -14.51 29.12
C ARG A 307 9.82 -13.64 28.17
N ILE A 308 10.39 -13.21 27.03
CA ILE A 308 9.63 -12.43 26.04
C ILE A 308 8.37 -13.22 25.66
N SER A 309 7.22 -12.55 25.76
CA SER A 309 5.90 -13.12 25.53
C SER A 309 4.97 -12.06 24.95
N MET A 310 4.32 -12.41 23.84
CA MET A 310 3.35 -11.53 23.17
C MET A 310 2.04 -11.41 23.95
N GLU A 311 1.68 -12.44 24.74
CA GLU A 311 0.56 -12.37 25.68
C GLU A 311 0.83 -11.35 26.79
N GLU A 312 2.00 -11.42 27.41
CA GLU A 312 2.31 -10.52 28.50
C GLU A 312 2.49 -9.08 27.99
N LEU A 313 3.05 -8.91 26.79
CA LEU A 313 3.09 -7.59 26.13
C LEU A 313 1.68 -7.06 25.86
N ARG A 314 0.79 -7.92 25.35
CA ARG A 314 -0.61 -7.58 25.12
C ARG A 314 -1.29 -7.12 26.41
N ASP A 315 -1.16 -7.91 27.47
CA ASP A 315 -1.83 -7.66 28.74
C ASP A 315 -1.25 -6.42 29.44
N HIS A 316 0.07 -6.21 29.37
CA HIS A 316 0.75 -5.06 29.95
C HIS A 316 0.28 -3.73 29.36
N PHE A 317 -0.02 -3.68 28.06
CA PHE A 317 -0.52 -2.47 27.37
C PHE A 317 -2.03 -2.50 27.12
N ALA A 318 -2.72 -3.55 27.58
CA ALA A 318 -4.15 -3.79 27.38
C ALA A 318 -4.60 -3.67 25.91
N VAL A 319 -3.85 -4.24 24.96
CA VAL A 319 -4.16 -4.20 23.52
C VAL A 319 -4.65 -5.56 23.00
N SER A 320 -4.89 -5.71 21.69
CA SER A 320 -5.12 -7.02 21.07
C SER A 320 -3.82 -7.80 20.86
N TYR A 321 -3.89 -9.13 20.74
CA TYR A 321 -2.70 -9.95 20.45
C TYR A 321 -2.07 -9.54 19.10
N GLU A 322 -2.89 -9.23 18.08
CA GLU A 322 -2.43 -8.74 16.77
C GLU A 322 -1.68 -7.41 16.90
N THR A 323 -2.18 -6.47 17.70
CA THR A 323 -1.50 -5.18 17.96
C THR A 323 -0.17 -5.40 18.67
N ALA A 324 -0.12 -6.25 19.70
CA ALA A 324 1.11 -6.55 20.42
C ALA A 324 2.15 -7.24 19.52
N ALA A 325 1.72 -8.20 18.69
CA ALA A 325 2.57 -8.90 17.74
C ALA A 325 3.15 -7.96 16.66
N HIS A 326 2.32 -7.11 16.06
CA HIS A 326 2.80 -6.09 15.11
C HIS A 326 3.75 -5.09 15.77
N ARG A 327 3.43 -4.60 16.97
CA ARG A 327 4.32 -3.68 17.69
C ARG A 327 5.65 -4.34 18.00
N PHE A 328 5.63 -5.61 18.42
CA PHE A 328 6.85 -6.37 18.65
C PHE A 328 7.71 -6.41 17.38
N THR A 329 7.13 -6.62 16.19
CA THR A 329 7.90 -6.59 14.94
C THR A 329 8.41 -5.21 14.53
N ASN A 330 7.89 -4.11 15.10
CA ASN A 330 8.48 -2.79 14.89
C ASN A 330 9.72 -2.57 15.76
N LEU A 331 9.78 -3.19 16.95
CA LEU A 331 10.80 -2.91 17.96
C LEU A 331 11.87 -4.00 18.06
N ALA A 332 11.55 -5.25 17.74
CA ALA A 332 12.38 -6.41 18.06
C ALA A 332 13.79 -6.31 17.44
N THR A 333 13.88 -5.98 16.16
CA THR A 333 15.18 -5.92 15.50
C THR A 333 15.89 -4.61 15.83
N ALA A 334 15.22 -3.47 15.61
CA ALA A 334 15.83 -2.15 15.82
C ALA A 334 16.24 -1.85 17.27
N ARG A 335 15.54 -2.40 18.28
CA ARG A 335 15.77 -2.09 19.70
C ARG A 335 16.23 -3.26 20.55
N LEU A 336 16.01 -4.49 20.10
CA LEU A 336 16.42 -5.69 20.84
C LEU A 336 17.41 -6.56 20.07
N ASP A 337 17.79 -6.23 18.83
CA ASP A 337 18.69 -7.04 18.01
C ASP A 337 18.20 -8.50 17.88
N ILE A 338 16.89 -8.64 17.64
CA ILE A 338 16.22 -9.92 17.38
C ILE A 338 15.54 -9.81 16.01
N PRO A 339 16.02 -10.50 14.96
CA PRO A 339 15.29 -10.63 13.71
C PRO A 339 14.05 -11.51 13.92
N VAL A 340 12.96 -11.16 13.26
CA VAL A 340 11.65 -11.78 13.46
C VAL A 340 10.90 -11.98 12.14
N HIS A 341 9.88 -12.82 12.19
CA HIS A 341 8.82 -12.83 11.20
C HIS A 341 7.44 -12.83 11.84
N PHE A 342 6.47 -12.37 11.07
CA PHE A 342 5.07 -12.27 11.43
C PHE A 342 4.21 -12.87 10.33
N MET A 343 3.17 -13.59 10.73
CA MET A 343 2.16 -14.11 9.81
C MET A 343 0.77 -13.96 10.40
N LYS A 344 -0.17 -13.53 9.56
CA LYS A 344 -1.60 -13.68 9.79
C LYS A 344 -2.18 -14.61 8.74
N VAL A 345 -2.74 -15.73 9.16
CA VAL A 345 -3.20 -16.80 8.28
C VAL A 345 -4.65 -17.13 8.60
N HIS A 346 -5.48 -17.29 7.58
CA HIS A 346 -6.86 -17.76 7.72
C HIS A 346 -6.90 -19.28 7.95
N GLU A 347 -7.97 -19.82 8.54
CA GLU A 347 -8.13 -21.28 8.77
C GLU A 347 -7.95 -22.15 7.51
N SER A 348 -8.27 -21.61 6.31
CA SER A 348 -7.97 -22.25 5.02
C SER A 348 -6.48 -22.39 4.70
N GLY A 349 -5.62 -21.73 5.48
CA GLY A 349 -4.19 -21.63 5.27
C GLY A 349 -3.73 -20.50 4.37
N THR A 350 -4.64 -19.65 3.90
CA THR A 350 -4.29 -18.48 3.10
C THR A 350 -3.59 -17.41 3.95
N ILE A 351 -2.43 -16.94 3.50
CA ILE A 351 -1.70 -15.83 4.12
C ILE A 351 -2.43 -14.52 3.82
N ILE A 352 -2.81 -13.81 4.88
CA ILE A 352 -3.52 -12.52 4.80
C ILE A 352 -2.55 -11.35 4.99
N LYS A 353 -1.54 -11.53 5.85
CA LYS A 353 -0.46 -10.58 6.08
C LYS A 353 0.81 -11.33 6.41
N ALA A 354 1.95 -10.84 5.94
CA ALA A 354 3.25 -11.37 6.29
C ALA A 354 4.30 -10.25 6.37
N TYR A 355 5.27 -10.44 7.26
CA TYR A 355 6.47 -9.61 7.36
C TYR A 355 7.63 -10.48 7.87
N GLU A 356 8.85 -10.20 7.44
CA GLU A 356 10.03 -10.98 7.83
C GLU A 356 11.33 -10.20 7.66
N ASN A 357 12.25 -10.29 8.61
CA ASN A 357 13.65 -9.87 8.42
C ASN A 357 14.66 -10.90 8.97
N ASP A 358 14.21 -12.15 9.12
CA ASP A 358 14.96 -13.24 9.75
C ASP A 358 15.31 -14.40 8.80
N ALA A 359 15.29 -14.10 7.49
CA ALA A 359 15.57 -15.03 6.40
C ALA A 359 14.58 -16.20 6.25
N VAL A 360 13.44 -16.21 6.97
CA VAL A 360 12.35 -17.14 6.65
C VAL A 360 11.89 -16.94 5.21
N ARG A 361 11.56 -18.04 4.52
CA ARG A 361 11.02 -17.98 3.16
C ARG A 361 9.54 -18.31 3.18
N PHE A 362 8.72 -17.29 3.01
CA PHE A 362 7.29 -17.49 2.79
C PHE A 362 7.03 -18.04 1.38
N PRO A 363 5.95 -18.82 1.20
CA PRO A 363 5.46 -19.13 -0.13
C PRO A 363 5.10 -17.83 -0.85
N SER A 364 5.48 -17.75 -2.12
CA SER A 364 5.14 -16.64 -2.99
C SER A 364 4.61 -17.15 -4.33
N ASP A 365 3.82 -16.32 -5.00
CA ASP A 365 3.43 -16.55 -6.39
C ASP A 365 4.59 -16.23 -7.37
N ALA A 366 4.31 -16.35 -8.67
CA ALA A 366 5.29 -16.07 -9.73
C ALA A 366 5.80 -14.62 -9.75
N LEU A 367 5.07 -13.69 -9.12
CA LEU A 367 5.41 -12.27 -9.02
C LEU A 367 6.05 -11.92 -7.67
N GLY A 368 6.26 -12.90 -6.79
CA GLY A 368 6.87 -12.70 -5.47
C GLY A 368 5.88 -12.20 -4.40
N ALA A 369 4.58 -12.18 -4.68
CA ALA A 369 3.56 -11.83 -3.69
C ALA A 369 3.30 -13.01 -2.75
N VAL A 370 3.23 -12.72 -1.46
CA VAL A 370 3.06 -13.72 -0.40
C VAL A 370 1.61 -13.80 0.04
N GLU A 371 0.93 -12.67 0.11
CA GLU A 371 -0.49 -12.56 0.42
C GLU A 371 -1.32 -13.32 -0.64
N GLY A 372 -2.29 -14.12 -0.16
CA GLY A 372 -3.10 -14.99 -1.02
C GLY A 372 -2.53 -16.40 -1.21
N THR A 373 -1.25 -16.62 -0.96
CA THR A 373 -0.65 -17.96 -1.04
C THR A 373 -0.96 -18.81 0.19
N THR A 374 -0.81 -20.12 0.07
CA THR A 374 -1.07 -21.08 1.15
C THR A 374 0.20 -21.40 1.92
N VAL A 375 0.21 -21.17 3.24
CA VAL A 375 1.31 -21.57 4.12
C VAL A 375 1.35 -23.10 4.30
N CYS A 376 2.56 -23.64 4.48
CA CYS A 376 2.79 -25.07 4.73
C CYS A 376 1.94 -25.58 5.90
N ARG A 377 1.30 -26.75 5.73
CA ARG A 377 0.49 -27.43 6.75
C ARG A 377 1.24 -27.72 8.05
N GLN A 378 2.55 -27.92 7.95
CA GLN A 378 3.42 -28.21 9.08
C GLN A 378 3.85 -26.93 9.82
N TRP A 379 3.56 -25.74 9.30
CA TRP A 379 3.92 -24.48 9.94
C TRP A 379 3.03 -24.20 11.15
N THR A 380 3.56 -23.54 12.17
CA THR A 380 2.83 -23.19 13.41
C THR A 380 1.52 -22.43 13.12
N ALA A 381 1.54 -21.56 12.11
CA ALA A 381 0.36 -20.81 11.68
C ALA A 381 -0.78 -21.68 11.11
N ARG A 382 -0.51 -22.95 10.78
CA ARG A 382 -1.51 -23.96 10.36
C ARG A 382 -1.82 -24.94 11.48
N THR A 383 -0.78 -25.51 12.11
CA THR A 383 -0.96 -26.57 13.12
C THR A 383 -1.67 -26.09 14.38
N VAL A 384 -1.67 -24.77 14.65
CA VAL A 384 -2.41 -24.19 15.77
C VAL A 384 -3.93 -24.42 15.70
N PHE A 385 -4.52 -24.55 14.50
CA PHE A 385 -5.96 -24.77 14.36
C PHE A 385 -6.41 -26.15 14.86
N ASP A 386 -5.50 -27.12 14.88
CA ASP A 386 -5.74 -28.47 15.40
C ASP A 386 -5.57 -28.55 16.92
N ALA A 387 -5.15 -27.46 17.58
CA ALA A 387 -4.94 -27.45 19.02
C ALA A 387 -6.28 -27.38 19.78
N GLU A 388 -6.48 -28.35 20.68
CA GLU A 388 -7.65 -28.38 21.58
C GLU A 388 -7.60 -27.25 22.61
N ASP A 389 -6.43 -26.98 23.19
CA ASP A 389 -6.22 -25.84 24.09
C ASP A 389 -6.03 -24.56 23.28
N ARG A 390 -7.05 -23.70 23.34
CA ARG A 390 -7.09 -22.38 22.70
C ARG A 390 -6.79 -21.23 23.66
N PHE A 391 -6.55 -21.52 24.94
CA PHE A 391 -6.26 -20.51 25.96
C PHE A 391 -4.78 -20.12 25.96
N THR A 392 -3.90 -21.12 25.91
CA THR A 392 -2.45 -20.91 25.93
C THR A 392 -1.91 -20.65 24.52
N PRO A 393 -0.91 -19.75 24.35
CA PRO A 393 -0.24 -19.60 23.05
C PRO A 393 0.38 -20.91 22.58
N TYR A 394 0.15 -21.24 21.33
CA TYR A 394 0.70 -22.44 20.71
C TYR A 394 2.12 -22.17 20.23
N SER A 395 3.10 -22.83 20.85
CA SER A 395 4.51 -22.73 20.46
C SER A 395 4.99 -24.02 19.80
N GLN A 396 5.73 -23.89 18.70
CA GLN A 396 6.27 -25.02 17.93
C GLN A 396 7.59 -24.64 17.24
N TYR A 397 8.49 -25.61 17.14
CA TYR A 397 9.66 -25.57 16.26
C TYR A 397 9.33 -26.13 14.88
N THR A 398 9.75 -25.47 13.82
CA THR A 398 9.62 -25.96 12.45
C THR A 398 10.97 -25.96 11.76
N ASP A 399 11.43 -27.14 11.38
CA ASP A 399 12.63 -27.33 10.57
C ASP A 399 12.29 -27.13 9.10
N THR A 400 13.06 -26.30 8.41
CA THR A 400 12.91 -26.01 6.98
C THR A 400 14.22 -26.24 6.24
N SER A 401 14.17 -26.15 4.91
CA SER A 401 15.39 -26.13 4.07
C SER A 401 16.28 -24.92 4.31
N THR A 402 15.76 -23.84 4.92
CA THR A 402 16.49 -22.58 5.14
C THR A 402 16.88 -22.36 6.60
N GLY A 403 16.43 -23.20 7.53
CA GLY A 403 16.77 -23.12 8.94
C GLY A 403 15.68 -23.68 9.85
N THR A 404 15.96 -23.67 11.16
CA THR A 404 14.97 -24.00 12.19
C THR A 404 14.39 -22.72 12.75
N PHE A 405 13.06 -22.62 12.75
CA PHE A 405 12.33 -21.48 13.29
C PHE A 405 11.47 -21.92 14.46
N TRP A 406 11.35 -21.06 15.47
CA TRP A 406 10.37 -21.22 16.54
C TRP A 406 9.32 -20.14 16.38
N CYS A 407 8.05 -20.52 16.49
CA CYS A 407 6.94 -19.58 16.38
C CYS A 407 5.96 -19.79 17.52
N THR A 408 5.35 -18.69 17.97
CA THR A 408 4.19 -18.67 18.86
C THR A 408 2.97 -18.14 18.12
N SER A 409 1.83 -18.81 18.26
CA SER A 409 0.61 -18.51 17.52
C SER A 409 -0.61 -18.48 18.45
N ARG A 410 -1.56 -17.59 18.14
CA ARG A 410 -2.87 -17.50 18.79
C ARG A 410 -3.98 -17.42 17.73
N ILE A 411 -5.12 -18.06 18.00
CA ILE A 411 -6.31 -17.98 17.16
C ILE A 411 -7.15 -16.77 17.57
N GLU A 412 -7.53 -15.95 16.59
CA GLU A 412 -8.40 -14.79 16.71
C GLU A 412 -9.65 -14.99 15.83
N LYS A 413 -10.81 -14.57 16.31
CA LYS A 413 -12.08 -14.69 15.56
C LYS A 413 -12.43 -13.37 14.88
N ALA A 414 -12.81 -13.44 13.61
CA ALA A 414 -13.41 -12.31 12.90
C ALA A 414 -14.66 -12.73 12.11
N LYS A 415 -15.34 -11.78 11.47
CA LYS A 415 -16.58 -12.01 10.73
C LYS A 415 -16.45 -13.06 9.61
N GLU A 416 -15.25 -13.19 9.04
CA GLU A 416 -14.96 -14.02 7.86
C GLU A 416 -14.40 -15.41 8.21
N GLY A 417 -14.13 -15.71 9.49
CA GLY A 417 -13.56 -16.98 9.92
C GLY A 417 -12.59 -16.86 11.10
N GLU A 418 -11.91 -17.96 11.40
CA GLU A 418 -10.80 -18.00 12.36
C GLU A 418 -9.47 -17.64 11.67
N TYR A 419 -8.62 -16.90 12.38
CA TYR A 419 -7.30 -16.49 11.92
C TYR A 419 -6.25 -16.83 12.95
N SER A 420 -5.10 -17.35 12.53
CA SER A 420 -3.93 -17.45 13.39
C SER A 420 -3.06 -16.21 13.22
N VAL A 421 -2.61 -15.66 14.34
CA VAL A 421 -1.60 -14.59 14.39
C VAL A 421 -0.35 -15.17 15.00
N SER A 422 0.74 -15.14 14.25
CA SER A 422 1.98 -15.84 14.56
C SER A 422 3.16 -14.89 14.55
N VAL A 423 4.04 -15.00 15.55
CA VAL A 423 5.36 -14.36 15.59
C VAL A 423 6.40 -15.45 15.72
N GLY A 424 7.47 -15.39 14.93
CA GLY A 424 8.55 -16.34 15.01
C GLY A 424 9.93 -15.71 14.90
N VAL A 425 10.93 -16.51 15.27
CA VAL A 425 12.36 -16.15 15.24
C VAL A 425 13.22 -17.35 14.82
N PRO A 426 14.45 -17.11 14.33
CA PRO A 426 15.43 -18.18 14.12
C PRO A 426 15.82 -18.86 15.43
N PHE A 427 16.22 -20.13 15.34
CA PHE A 427 16.56 -20.97 16.50
C PHE A 427 17.53 -20.32 17.50
N GLU A 428 18.51 -19.54 17.03
CA GLU A 428 19.52 -18.90 17.90
C GLU A 428 18.95 -17.82 18.84
N HIS A 429 17.80 -17.23 18.50
CA HIS A 429 17.14 -16.18 19.28
C HIS A 429 16.07 -16.74 20.25
N VAL A 430 15.73 -18.03 20.15
CA VAL A 430 14.64 -18.66 20.93
C VAL A 430 14.88 -18.63 22.44
N LYS A 431 16.16 -18.60 22.86
CA LYS A 431 16.57 -18.51 24.27
C LYS A 431 15.95 -17.33 25.02
N TRP A 432 15.47 -16.29 24.33
CA TRP A 432 14.86 -15.11 24.94
C TRP A 432 13.35 -15.23 25.20
N PHE A 433 12.68 -16.24 24.62
CA PHE A 433 11.22 -16.34 24.60
C PHE A 433 10.70 -17.38 25.59
N ARG A 434 9.47 -17.13 26.07
CA ARG A 434 8.65 -18.12 26.80
C ARG A 434 8.04 -19.12 25.81
N GLY A 435 7.84 -20.38 26.22
CA GLY A 435 7.33 -21.43 25.32
C GLY A 435 8.43 -22.12 24.49
N ARG A 436 9.70 -21.80 24.75
CA ARG A 436 10.87 -22.44 24.11
C ARG A 436 11.03 -23.91 24.50
N GLU A 437 10.49 -24.30 25.64
CA GLU A 437 10.49 -25.66 26.18
C GLU A 437 9.47 -26.59 25.49
N THR A 438 8.72 -26.07 24.51
CA THR A 438 7.73 -26.85 23.76
C THR A 438 8.36 -28.12 23.15
N PRO A 439 7.76 -29.30 23.36
CA PRO A 439 8.21 -30.52 22.71
C PRO A 439 7.72 -30.61 21.25
N ARG A 440 6.84 -29.68 20.82
CA ARG A 440 6.24 -29.70 19.49
C ARG A 440 7.26 -29.30 18.45
N ARG A 441 7.55 -30.23 17.53
CA ARG A 441 8.46 -30.01 16.41
C ARG A 441 7.88 -30.61 15.14
N SER A 442 7.95 -29.86 14.05
CA SER A 442 7.51 -30.29 12.73
C SER A 442 8.63 -30.08 11.71
N VAL A 443 8.51 -30.76 10.57
CA VAL A 443 9.44 -30.61 9.44
C VAL A 443 8.65 -30.14 8.24
N SER A 444 9.02 -28.97 7.70
CA SER A 444 8.50 -28.44 6.45
C SER A 444 9.50 -28.70 5.33
N ARG A 445 9.07 -29.45 4.31
CA ARG A 445 9.85 -29.64 3.07
C ARG A 445 9.45 -28.64 1.97
N CYS A 446 8.51 -27.72 2.24
CA CYS A 446 8.14 -26.68 1.28
C CYS A 446 9.37 -25.83 0.90
N PRO A 447 9.52 -25.43 -0.39
CA PRO A 447 8.51 -25.42 -1.45
C PRO A 447 8.37 -26.72 -2.28
N ASP A 448 8.95 -27.86 -1.85
CA ASP A 448 8.72 -29.16 -2.50
C ASP A 448 7.22 -29.43 -2.68
N GLU A 449 6.81 -29.73 -3.91
CA GLU A 449 5.41 -29.96 -4.26
C GLU A 449 4.80 -31.12 -3.48
N SER A 450 5.59 -32.15 -3.21
CA SER A 450 5.17 -33.34 -2.44
C SER A 450 4.86 -33.05 -0.97
N CYS A 451 5.31 -31.91 -0.44
CA CYS A 451 5.11 -31.56 0.96
C CYS A 451 3.66 -31.15 1.24
N CYS A 452 3.09 -30.26 0.42
CA CYS A 452 1.78 -29.65 0.68
C CYS A 452 0.98 -29.27 -0.58
N ARG A 453 1.58 -29.27 -1.78
CA ARG A 453 0.91 -28.78 -3.00
C ARG A 453 0.28 -29.90 -3.81
N ARG A 454 0.85 -31.10 -3.75
CA ARG A 454 0.33 -32.30 -4.39
C ARG A 454 -0.14 -33.28 -3.33
N ALA A 455 -1.33 -33.86 -3.53
CA ALA A 455 -1.82 -34.89 -2.64
C ALA A 455 -0.96 -36.17 -2.75
N PRO A 456 -0.86 -36.98 -1.69
CA PRO A 456 -0.18 -38.28 -1.75
C PRO A 456 -0.73 -39.15 -2.88
N SER A 457 0.14 -39.88 -3.59
CA SER A 457 -0.24 -40.66 -4.77
C SER A 457 -1.36 -41.66 -4.49
N GLU A 458 -1.32 -42.35 -3.35
CA GLU A 458 -2.35 -43.32 -2.93
C GLU A 458 -3.74 -42.68 -2.81
N LEU A 459 -3.80 -41.46 -2.24
CA LEU A 459 -5.05 -40.71 -2.12
C LEU A 459 -5.51 -40.15 -3.46
N SER A 460 -4.58 -39.64 -4.27
CA SER A 460 -4.87 -39.14 -5.61
C SER A 460 -5.41 -40.25 -6.52
N GLU A 461 -4.79 -41.42 -6.55
CA GLU A 461 -5.22 -42.55 -7.38
C GLU A 461 -6.65 -43.00 -7.04
N LYS A 462 -7.01 -42.95 -5.76
CA LYS A 462 -8.33 -43.38 -5.27
C LYS A 462 -9.42 -42.34 -5.47
N TRP A 463 -9.11 -41.06 -5.27
CA TRP A 463 -10.13 -40.00 -5.13
C TRP A 463 -10.11 -38.92 -6.20
N ALA A 464 -9.06 -38.81 -7.04
CA ALA A 464 -8.97 -37.71 -8.01
C ALA A 464 -10.13 -37.69 -9.00
N ASP A 465 -10.51 -38.85 -9.56
CA ASP A 465 -11.63 -38.96 -10.49
C ASP A 465 -12.98 -39.21 -9.79
N ALA A 466 -12.96 -39.49 -8.49
CA ALA A 466 -14.13 -39.85 -7.67
C ALA A 466 -14.56 -38.73 -6.70
N SER A 467 -13.98 -37.54 -6.80
CA SER A 467 -14.28 -36.41 -5.92
C SER A 467 -14.71 -35.18 -6.71
N TRP A 468 -15.75 -34.50 -6.21
CA TRP A 468 -16.22 -33.23 -6.78
C TRP A 468 -16.47 -32.23 -5.64
N PRO A 469 -15.46 -31.46 -5.22
CA PRO A 469 -15.62 -30.49 -4.15
C PRO A 469 -16.37 -29.24 -4.66
N ALA A 470 -17.47 -28.89 -4.00
CA ALA A 470 -18.14 -27.60 -4.20
C ALA A 470 -17.46 -26.54 -3.33
N ALA A 471 -16.61 -25.70 -3.94
CA ALA A 471 -15.87 -24.66 -3.23
C ALA A 471 -16.83 -23.63 -2.58
N ARG A 472 -16.60 -23.30 -1.31
CA ARG A 472 -17.14 -22.06 -0.72
C ARG A 472 -16.21 -20.94 -1.17
N THR A 473 -16.69 -19.99 -1.97
CA THR A 473 -15.90 -18.83 -2.39
C THR A 473 -16.05 -17.72 -1.35
N PRO A 474 -15.04 -17.45 -0.49
CA PRO A 474 -15.16 -16.35 0.46
C PRO A 474 -15.07 -15.04 -0.32
N THR A 475 -15.98 -14.11 -0.06
CA THR A 475 -16.12 -12.85 -0.80
C THR A 475 -14.84 -11.99 -0.75
N SER A 476 -14.02 -12.15 0.30
CA SER A 476 -12.73 -11.48 0.48
C SER A 476 -11.55 -12.12 -0.28
N LEU A 477 -11.73 -13.32 -0.85
CA LEU A 477 -10.67 -14.11 -1.52
C LEU A 477 -10.71 -14.03 -3.05
N LEU A 478 -11.73 -13.40 -3.65
CA LEU A 478 -11.82 -13.22 -5.11
C LEU A 478 -10.67 -12.37 -5.69
N ALA A 479 -10.04 -11.53 -4.88
CA ALA A 479 -8.88 -10.72 -5.29
C ALA A 479 -7.54 -11.49 -5.24
N ALA A 480 -7.50 -12.68 -4.63
CA ALA A 480 -6.27 -13.38 -4.29
C ALA A 480 -6.28 -14.87 -4.69
N LEU A 481 -7.12 -15.27 -5.66
CA LEU A 481 -7.13 -16.65 -6.12
C LEU A 481 -5.81 -16.99 -6.84
N PRO A 482 -5.07 -18.03 -6.40
CA PRO A 482 -3.93 -18.53 -7.14
C PRO A 482 -4.39 -19.16 -8.45
N THR A 483 -3.56 -19.07 -9.48
CA THR A 483 -3.77 -19.77 -10.75
C THR A 483 -3.37 -21.25 -10.60
N GLY A 484 -4.33 -22.17 -10.78
CA GLY A 484 -4.10 -23.61 -10.88
C GLY A 484 -4.93 -24.46 -9.92
N THR A 485 -5.68 -25.41 -10.49
CA THR A 485 -6.63 -26.35 -9.84
C THR A 485 -7.76 -25.66 -9.05
N PHE A 486 -8.92 -26.31 -8.89
CA PHE A 486 -10.17 -25.70 -8.41
C PHE A 486 -9.96 -24.63 -7.31
N PRO A 487 -10.41 -23.37 -7.48
CA PRO A 487 -9.96 -22.27 -6.63
C PRO A 487 -10.33 -22.48 -5.15
N GLY A 488 -9.34 -22.40 -4.26
CA GLY A 488 -9.54 -22.39 -2.81
C GLY A 488 -9.82 -23.73 -2.14
N VAL A 489 -9.71 -24.86 -2.86
CA VAL A 489 -9.91 -26.20 -2.29
C VAL A 489 -8.56 -26.92 -2.14
N ASP A 490 -8.25 -27.35 -0.93
CA ASP A 490 -7.09 -28.19 -0.67
C ASP A 490 -7.40 -29.67 -0.96
N GLN A 491 -6.89 -30.19 -2.09
CA GLN A 491 -7.18 -31.56 -2.53
C GLN A 491 -6.78 -32.62 -1.52
N THR A 492 -5.68 -32.42 -0.77
CA THR A 492 -5.26 -33.42 0.22
C THR A 492 -6.25 -33.49 1.37
N GLU A 493 -6.82 -32.36 1.77
CA GLU A 493 -7.83 -32.30 2.83
C GLU A 493 -9.13 -32.97 2.38
N VAL A 494 -9.56 -32.73 1.14
CA VAL A 494 -10.71 -33.42 0.54
C VAL A 494 -10.49 -34.92 0.48
N TYR A 495 -9.33 -35.38 0.02
CA TYR A 495 -9.06 -36.82 -0.08
C TYR A 495 -8.92 -37.48 1.29
N GLN A 496 -8.32 -36.81 2.28
CA GLN A 496 -8.26 -37.29 3.66
C GLN A 496 -9.66 -37.35 4.29
N PHE A 497 -10.52 -36.36 4.02
CA PHE A 497 -11.91 -36.37 4.45
C PHE A 497 -12.67 -37.57 3.87
N LEU A 498 -12.55 -37.79 2.55
CA LEU A 498 -13.19 -38.93 1.87
C LEU A 498 -12.64 -40.27 2.39
N GLU A 499 -11.34 -40.36 2.63
CA GLU A 499 -10.71 -41.57 3.19
C GLU A 499 -11.22 -41.87 4.61
N ALA A 500 -11.31 -40.85 5.47
CA ALA A 500 -11.77 -41.00 6.85
C ALA A 500 -13.26 -41.40 6.94
N HIS A 501 -14.07 -41.00 5.96
CA HIS A 501 -15.51 -41.25 5.90
C HIS A 501 -15.90 -42.36 4.90
N ALA A 502 -14.93 -43.02 4.28
CA ALA A 502 -15.19 -44.11 3.37
C ALA A 502 -15.94 -45.24 4.13
N PRO A 503 -17.02 -45.80 3.56
CA PRO A 503 -17.75 -46.88 4.22
C PRO A 503 -16.80 -48.06 4.45
N ARG A 504 -16.62 -48.44 5.72
CA ARG A 504 -15.87 -49.63 6.08
C ARG A 504 -16.76 -50.83 5.74
N GLY A 505 -16.31 -51.62 4.77
CA GLY A 505 -16.97 -52.86 4.36
C GLY A 505 -17.01 -53.92 5.46
#